data_AF-A0A4R8MF97-F1
#
_entry.id   AF-A0A4R8MF97-F1
#
_cell.length_a   1.000
_cell.length_b   1.000
_cell.length_c   1.000
_cell.angle_alpha   90.00
_cell.angle_beta   90.00
_cell.angle_gamma   90.00
#
_symmetry.space_group_name_H-M   'P 1'
#
loop_
_entity.id
_entity.type
_entity.pdbx_description
1 polymer ?
#
loop_
_entity_poly.entity_id
_entity_poly.type
_entity_poly.pdbx_seq_one_letter_code
_entity_poly.pdbx_strand_id
1 'polypeptide(L)'
;MKHMIRKSMAALLILSAAGFLVTVARGQHGTPLFTARHRHVSGNWSDDPETAALVRGTVSAAASSALTAAGAALDAHGAACTTFATATESIGSLSRFIQSQNGDVSRESALLQANAFWKYSLKYNVPLDLIVAVANTESHFRPEARSPAGAAGVMQVMWKVHAGLLQANGIMTEEDLHDPEMGIAAGSLLLSRYLKAYGDTKAALGRYYGGSATVYWNRISRNLAKVKNAKVVAAF
;
A
#
# COMPACT_ATOMS: atom_id res chain seq x y z
N MET A 1 -26.05 -12.29 -52.87
CA MET A 1 -25.76 -13.15 -51.71
C MET A 1 -24.27 -13.31 -51.34
N LYS A 2 -23.31 -12.75 -52.11
CA LYS A 2 -21.86 -12.85 -51.86
C LYS A 2 -21.28 -11.80 -50.89
N HIS A 3 -22.12 -10.89 -50.37
CA HIS A 3 -21.70 -9.82 -49.47
C HIS A 3 -21.78 -10.22 -47.97
N MET A 4 -22.58 -11.23 -47.62
CA MET A 4 -22.67 -11.76 -46.24
C MET A 4 -21.44 -12.58 -45.83
N ILE A 5 -20.81 -13.26 -46.78
CA ILE A 5 -19.64 -14.12 -46.52
C ILE A 5 -18.39 -13.29 -46.15
N ARG A 6 -18.27 -12.07 -46.70
CA ARG A 6 -17.19 -11.14 -46.37
C ARG A 6 -17.28 -10.61 -44.93
N LYS A 7 -18.50 -10.48 -44.40
CA LYS A 7 -18.73 -10.08 -42.99
C LYS A 7 -18.38 -11.22 -42.02
N SER A 8 -18.61 -12.47 -42.39
CA SER A 8 -18.24 -13.64 -41.57
C SER A 8 -16.73 -13.87 -41.48
N MET A 9 -15.94 -13.49 -42.48
CA MET A 9 -14.47 -13.56 -42.40
C MET A 9 -13.88 -12.46 -41.51
N ALA A 10 -14.48 -11.27 -41.48
CA ALA A 10 -14.09 -10.23 -40.52
C ALA A 10 -14.38 -10.66 -39.06
N ALA A 11 -15.47 -11.40 -38.82
CA ALA A 11 -15.77 -11.99 -37.51
C ALA A 11 -14.75 -13.07 -37.09
N LEU A 12 -14.17 -13.80 -38.05
CA LEU A 12 -13.13 -14.80 -37.77
C LEU A 12 -11.78 -14.15 -37.40
N LEU A 13 -11.49 -12.95 -37.92
CA LEU A 13 -10.34 -12.14 -37.51
C LEU A 13 -10.52 -11.53 -36.11
N ILE A 14 -11.76 -11.25 -35.70
CA ILE A 14 -12.06 -10.84 -34.31
C ILE A 14 -11.87 -12.02 -33.34
N LEU A 15 -12.10 -13.27 -33.78
CA LEU A 15 -11.77 -14.47 -33.00
C LEU A 15 -10.26 -14.67 -32.78
N SER A 16 -9.42 -14.12 -33.66
CA SER A 16 -7.95 -14.10 -33.47
C SER A 16 -7.51 -13.16 -32.33
N ALA A 17 -8.30 -12.12 -32.05
CA ALA A 17 -8.11 -11.27 -30.87
C ALA A 17 -8.32 -12.04 -29.54
N ALA A 18 -9.11 -13.14 -29.56
CA ALA A 18 -9.24 -14.03 -28.41
C ALA A 18 -8.00 -14.93 -28.20
N GLY A 19 -7.26 -15.25 -29.26
CA GLY A 19 -5.99 -15.99 -29.18
C GLY A 19 -4.88 -15.20 -28.48
N PHE A 20 -4.86 -13.88 -28.68
CA PHE A 20 -3.95 -12.97 -28.00
C PHE A 20 -4.19 -12.92 -26.48
N LEU A 21 -5.43 -13.11 -26.04
CA LEU A 21 -5.79 -13.23 -24.62
C LEU A 21 -5.38 -14.58 -23.99
N VAL A 22 -5.31 -15.66 -24.77
CA VAL A 22 -4.91 -16.99 -24.27
C VAL A 22 -3.41 -17.08 -24.00
N THR A 23 -2.58 -16.30 -24.69
CA THR A 23 -1.13 -16.19 -24.39
C THR A 23 -0.80 -15.44 -23.10
N VAL A 24 -1.75 -14.66 -22.56
CA VAL A 24 -1.65 -14.07 -21.21
C VAL A 24 -1.99 -15.09 -20.11
N ALA A 25 -2.55 -16.26 -20.45
CA ALA A 25 -3.05 -17.25 -19.51
C ALA A 25 -2.25 -18.56 -19.44
N ARG A 26 -1.04 -18.65 -20.01
CA ARG A 26 -0.18 -19.83 -19.83
C ARG A 26 0.55 -19.82 -18.49
N GLY A 27 -0.24 -20.01 -17.43
CA GLY A 27 0.17 -20.83 -16.30
C GLY A 27 0.26 -22.30 -16.75
N GLN A 28 1.42 -22.87 -16.50
CA GLN A 28 1.80 -24.27 -16.29
C GLN A 28 0.82 -25.42 -16.68
N HIS A 29 1.39 -26.38 -17.42
CA HIS A 29 0.95 -27.76 -17.69
C HIS A 29 -0.24 -28.01 -18.65
N GLY A 30 -0.01 -28.89 -19.64
CA GLY A 30 -1.06 -29.58 -20.40
C GLY A 30 -0.86 -29.56 -21.92
N THR A 31 -0.63 -30.75 -22.49
CA THR A 31 -0.44 -31.07 -23.92
C THR A 31 -1.59 -30.59 -24.83
N PRO A 32 -1.34 -30.24 -26.10
CA PRO A 32 -2.43 -29.97 -27.04
C PRO A 32 -2.86 -31.26 -27.74
N LEU A 33 -4.08 -31.73 -27.41
CA LEU A 33 -4.91 -32.50 -28.33
C LEU A 33 -5.48 -31.51 -29.36
N PHE A 34 -4.96 -31.48 -30.58
CA PHE A 34 -5.76 -31.29 -31.81
C PHE A 34 -4.80 -31.28 -33.01
N THR A 35 -4.77 -32.40 -33.74
CA THR A 35 -4.15 -32.52 -35.07
C THR A 35 -5.06 -31.86 -36.10
N ALA A 36 -4.83 -30.58 -36.40
CA ALA A 36 -5.53 -29.88 -37.47
C ALA A 36 -4.83 -30.11 -38.82
N ARG A 37 -5.50 -30.88 -39.68
CA ARG A 37 -5.12 -31.23 -41.05
C ARG A 37 -5.14 -29.97 -41.95
N HIS A 38 -3.98 -29.51 -42.38
CA HIS A 38 -3.84 -28.43 -43.37
C HIS A 38 -4.40 -28.86 -44.73
N ARG A 39 -5.43 -28.17 -45.22
CA ARG A 39 -5.85 -28.23 -46.62
C ARG A 39 -5.32 -27.00 -47.34
N HIS A 40 -4.39 -27.22 -48.26
CA HIS A 40 -3.75 -26.18 -49.06
C HIS A 40 -4.76 -25.60 -50.05
N VAL A 41 -5.17 -24.34 -49.85
CA VAL A 41 -6.00 -23.59 -50.80
C VAL A 41 -5.08 -22.62 -51.54
N SER A 42 -4.76 -22.95 -52.78
CA SER A 42 -4.02 -22.09 -53.71
C SER A 42 -4.99 -21.07 -54.34
N GLY A 43 -5.10 -19.89 -53.74
CA GLY A 43 -5.74 -18.73 -54.33
C GLY A 43 -4.81 -17.53 -54.21
N ASN A 44 -4.53 -16.85 -55.32
CA ASN A 44 -3.69 -15.65 -55.33
C ASN A 44 -4.46 -14.51 -54.66
N TRP A 45 -4.30 -14.33 -53.35
CA TRP A 45 -4.99 -13.33 -52.53
C TRP A 45 -4.21 -12.00 -52.43
N SER A 46 -3.35 -11.67 -53.41
CA SER A 46 -2.28 -10.67 -53.21
C SER A 46 -2.07 -9.62 -54.32
N ASP A 47 -3.01 -9.43 -55.25
CA ASP A 47 -2.76 -8.53 -56.40
C ASP A 47 -3.48 -7.16 -56.32
N ASP A 48 -4.31 -6.91 -55.30
CA ASP A 48 -4.92 -5.59 -55.10
C ASP A 48 -4.09 -4.74 -54.11
N PRO A 49 -3.37 -3.71 -54.59
CA PRO A 49 -2.47 -2.90 -53.77
C PRO A 49 -3.20 -2.19 -52.61
N GLU A 50 -4.50 -1.90 -52.75
CA GLU A 50 -5.29 -1.29 -51.67
C GLU A 50 -5.51 -2.28 -50.51
N THR A 51 -5.86 -3.53 -50.81
CA THR A 51 -6.04 -4.56 -49.77
C THR A 51 -4.74 -4.90 -49.06
N ALA A 52 -3.62 -4.97 -49.79
CA ALA A 52 -2.31 -5.20 -49.21
C ALA A 52 -1.83 -4.03 -48.34
N ALA A 53 -2.15 -2.79 -48.74
CA ALA A 53 -1.86 -1.58 -47.95
C ALA A 53 -2.71 -1.53 -46.67
N LEU A 54 -4.01 -1.86 -46.75
CA LEU A 54 -4.91 -1.89 -45.61
C LEU A 54 -4.48 -2.95 -44.58
N VAL A 55 -4.16 -4.17 -45.03
CA VAL A 55 -3.67 -5.24 -44.15
C VAL A 55 -2.34 -4.84 -43.49
N ARG A 56 -1.37 -4.28 -44.24
CA ARG A 56 -0.11 -3.79 -43.64
C ARG A 56 -0.33 -2.66 -42.63
N GLY A 57 -1.22 -1.72 -42.92
CA GLY A 57 -1.54 -0.60 -42.03
C GLY A 57 -2.18 -1.07 -40.72
N THR A 58 -3.14 -2.00 -40.80
CA THR A 58 -3.79 -2.57 -39.60
C THR A 58 -2.83 -3.41 -38.76
N VAL A 59 -1.97 -4.23 -39.39
CA VAL A 59 -0.95 -5.03 -38.68
C VAL A 59 0.10 -4.12 -38.03
N SER A 60 0.54 -3.07 -38.72
CA SER A 60 1.47 -2.08 -38.16
C SER A 60 0.86 -1.33 -36.98
N ALA A 61 -0.39 -0.88 -37.09
CA ALA A 61 -1.08 -0.19 -36.01
C ALA A 61 -1.29 -1.09 -34.78
N ALA A 62 -1.66 -2.36 -34.99
CA ALA A 62 -1.78 -3.35 -33.93
C ALA A 62 -0.42 -3.61 -33.24
N ALA A 63 0.66 -3.77 -34.02
CA ALA A 63 2.01 -3.95 -33.47
C ALA A 63 2.48 -2.72 -32.68
N SER A 64 2.25 -1.50 -33.18
CA SER A 64 2.54 -0.26 -32.46
C SER A 64 1.76 -0.16 -31.16
N SER A 65 0.46 -0.49 -31.17
CA SER A 65 -0.37 -0.46 -29.96
C SER A 65 0.10 -1.48 -28.90
N ALA A 66 0.52 -2.67 -29.33
CA ALA A 66 1.07 -3.70 -28.45
C ALA A 66 2.42 -3.25 -27.85
N LEU A 67 3.27 -2.60 -28.64
CA LEU A 67 4.55 -2.07 -28.16
C LEU A 67 4.36 -0.93 -27.15
N THR A 68 3.41 -0.02 -27.40
CA THR A 68 3.04 1.03 -26.45
C THR A 68 2.49 0.45 -25.14
N ALA A 69 1.62 -0.56 -25.21
CA ALA A 69 1.09 -1.23 -24.02
C ALA A 69 2.19 -1.96 -23.23
N ALA A 70 3.14 -2.61 -23.91
CA ALA A 70 4.28 -3.25 -23.27
C ALA A 70 5.21 -2.22 -22.60
N GLY A 71 5.46 -1.09 -23.24
CA GLY A 71 6.21 0.03 -22.65
C GLY A 71 5.54 0.56 -21.38
N ALA A 72 4.25 0.84 -21.42
CA ALA A 72 3.49 1.31 -20.26
C ALA A 72 3.51 0.30 -19.08
N ALA A 73 3.48 -1.01 -19.38
CA ALA A 73 3.58 -2.05 -18.36
C ALA A 73 4.98 -2.11 -17.71
N LEU A 74 6.04 -1.94 -18.50
CA LEU A 74 7.42 -1.87 -17.99
C LEU A 74 7.64 -0.62 -17.14
N ASP A 75 7.10 0.53 -17.56
CA ASP A 75 7.18 1.78 -16.79
C ASP A 75 6.42 1.66 -15.46
N ALA A 76 5.22 1.07 -15.47
CA ALA A 76 4.45 0.81 -14.27
C ALA A 76 5.16 -0.15 -13.30
N HIS A 77 5.81 -1.20 -13.83
CA HIS A 77 6.62 -2.11 -13.03
C HIS A 77 7.84 -1.41 -12.43
N GLY A 78 8.53 -0.59 -13.22
CA GLY A 78 9.66 0.22 -12.75
C GLY A 78 9.25 1.15 -11.61
N ALA A 79 8.14 1.87 -11.77
CA ALA A 79 7.59 2.75 -10.75
C ALA A 79 7.23 1.98 -9.46
N ALA A 80 6.56 0.82 -9.58
CA ALA A 80 6.22 -0.02 -8.44
C ALA A 80 7.46 -0.51 -7.67
N CYS A 81 8.50 -0.95 -8.39
CA CYS A 81 9.78 -1.35 -7.80
C CYS A 81 10.45 -0.20 -7.05
N THR A 82 10.46 1.01 -7.63
CA THR A 82 10.99 2.20 -6.94
C THR A 82 10.18 2.53 -5.69
N THR A 83 8.85 2.54 -5.76
CA THR A 83 7.98 2.78 -4.60
C THR A 83 8.22 1.76 -3.48
N PHE A 84 8.32 0.47 -3.83
CA PHE A 84 8.59 -0.58 -2.86
C PHE A 84 9.97 -0.43 -2.19
N ALA A 85 11.00 -0.11 -2.99
CA ALA A 85 12.34 0.15 -2.46
C ALA A 85 12.36 1.35 -1.50
N THR A 86 11.70 2.46 -1.87
CA THR A 86 11.59 3.65 -1.02
C THR A 86 10.81 3.36 0.27
N ALA A 87 9.72 2.59 0.20
CA ALA A 87 8.96 2.17 1.37
C ALA A 87 9.81 1.30 2.31
N THR A 88 10.58 0.35 1.75
CA THR A 88 11.48 -0.51 2.52
C THR A 88 12.56 0.29 3.24
N GLU A 89 13.18 1.27 2.56
CA GLU A 89 14.18 2.15 3.18
C GLU A 89 13.56 3.03 4.26
N SER A 90 12.34 3.54 4.05
CA SER A 90 11.62 4.36 5.04
C SER A 90 11.29 3.56 6.31
N ILE A 91 10.82 2.32 6.15
CA ILE A 91 10.58 1.40 7.27
C ILE A 91 11.90 1.08 8.00
N GLY A 92 12.97 0.81 7.25
CA GLY A 92 14.30 0.53 7.81
C GLY A 92 14.89 1.74 8.55
N SER A 93 14.69 2.95 8.05
CA SER A 93 15.07 4.20 8.71
C SER A 93 14.28 4.41 10.02
N LEU A 94 12.95 4.22 9.99
CA LEU A 94 12.11 4.36 11.19
C LEU A 94 12.42 3.30 12.24
N SER A 95 12.67 2.06 11.84
CA SER A 95 13.11 0.99 12.75
C SER A 95 14.43 1.36 13.46
N ARG A 96 15.44 1.82 12.71
CA ARG A 96 16.69 2.32 13.30
C ARG A 96 16.47 3.49 14.24
N PHE A 97 15.58 4.42 13.88
CA PHE A 97 15.22 5.53 14.76
C PHE A 97 14.60 5.03 16.07
N ILE A 98 13.63 4.10 16.02
CA ILE A 98 13.01 3.51 17.21
C ILE A 98 14.09 2.91 18.14
N GLN A 99 15.00 2.10 17.60
CA GLN A 99 16.08 1.50 18.40
C GLN A 99 17.06 2.54 18.96
N SER A 100 17.30 3.64 18.24
CA SER A 100 18.12 4.74 18.74
C SER A 100 17.49 5.47 19.94
N GLN A 101 16.15 5.46 20.03
CA GLN A 101 15.42 6.08 21.13
C GLN A 101 15.27 5.12 22.31
N ASN A 102 15.15 3.81 22.04
CA ASN A 102 15.06 2.78 23.07
C ASN A 102 15.79 1.51 22.63
N GLY A 103 16.95 1.28 23.23
CA GLY A 103 17.80 0.11 22.96
C GLY A 103 17.22 -1.22 23.43
N ASP A 104 16.20 -1.21 24.30
CA ASP A 104 15.52 -2.43 24.77
C ASP A 104 14.54 -2.98 23.72
N VAL A 105 14.19 -2.19 22.70
CA VAL A 105 13.29 -2.64 21.63
C VAL A 105 14.09 -3.49 20.64
N SER A 106 13.70 -4.76 20.51
CA SER A 106 14.29 -5.68 19.55
C SER A 106 14.14 -5.16 18.12
N ARG A 107 15.07 -5.54 17.23
CA ARG A 107 15.02 -5.12 15.82
C ARG A 107 13.73 -5.56 15.14
N GLU A 108 13.27 -6.77 15.45
CA GLU A 108 12.01 -7.32 14.95
C GLU A 108 10.83 -6.47 15.41
N SER A 109 10.72 -6.17 16.71
CA SER A 109 9.67 -5.30 17.24
C SER A 109 9.72 -3.91 16.62
N ALA A 110 10.91 -3.32 16.45
CA ALA A 110 11.08 -2.02 15.81
C ALA A 110 10.62 -2.02 14.35
N LEU A 111 10.83 -3.10 13.59
CA LEU A 111 10.33 -3.25 12.22
C LEU A 111 8.81 -3.39 12.18
N LEU A 112 8.22 -4.19 13.08
CA LEU A 112 6.76 -4.31 13.23
C LEU A 112 6.13 -2.96 13.55
N GLN A 113 6.70 -2.24 14.53
CA GLN A 113 6.25 -0.90 14.89
C GLN A 113 6.38 0.10 13.73
N ALA A 114 7.52 0.10 13.02
CA ALA A 114 7.73 0.98 11.87
C ALA A 114 6.68 0.75 10.77
N ASN A 115 6.40 -0.52 10.44
CA ASN A 115 5.35 -0.87 9.48
C ASN A 115 3.96 -0.44 9.99
N ALA A 116 3.67 -0.68 11.26
CA ALA A 116 2.39 -0.29 11.88
C ALA A 116 2.19 1.24 11.87
N PHE A 117 3.21 2.03 12.17
CA PHE A 117 3.12 3.49 12.09
C PHE A 117 2.77 3.96 10.67
N TRP A 118 3.44 3.46 9.64
CA TRP A 118 3.08 3.78 8.25
C TRP A 118 1.64 3.38 7.91
N LYS A 119 1.27 2.14 8.22
CA LYS A 119 -0.07 1.59 7.97
C LYS A 119 -1.16 2.44 8.62
N TYR A 120 -1.01 2.78 9.90
CA TYR A 120 -2.04 3.47 10.66
C TYR A 120 -2.00 4.99 10.52
N SER A 121 -0.85 5.58 10.16
CA SER A 121 -0.76 6.96 9.67
C SER A 121 -1.66 7.16 8.46
N LEU A 122 -1.53 6.29 7.45
CA LEU A 122 -2.35 6.32 6.24
C LEU A 122 -3.81 5.99 6.52
N LYS A 123 -4.08 4.88 7.24
CA LYS A 123 -5.45 4.43 7.52
C LYS A 123 -6.29 5.47 8.26
N TYR A 124 -5.70 6.17 9.23
CA TYR A 124 -6.42 7.13 10.07
C TYR A 124 -6.13 8.59 9.71
N ASN A 125 -5.40 8.84 8.63
CA ASN A 125 -5.00 10.16 8.15
C ASN A 125 -4.38 11.03 9.27
N VAL A 126 -3.41 10.45 9.99
CA VAL A 126 -2.66 11.14 11.04
C VAL A 126 -1.21 11.32 10.57
N PRO A 127 -0.60 12.50 10.72
CA PRO A 127 0.80 12.70 10.36
C PRO A 127 1.73 11.66 11.01
N LEU A 128 2.57 11.02 10.20
CA LEU A 128 3.47 9.96 10.65
C LEU A 128 4.43 10.45 11.75
N ASP A 129 4.99 11.65 11.56
CA ASP A 129 5.90 12.26 12.52
C ASP A 129 5.22 12.49 13.89
N LEU A 130 3.93 12.84 13.87
CA LEU A 130 3.14 13.05 15.08
C LEU A 130 2.88 11.74 15.84
N ILE A 131 2.42 10.67 15.18
CA ILE A 131 2.16 9.38 15.87
C ILE A 131 3.46 8.78 16.44
N VAL A 132 4.58 8.91 15.73
CA VAL A 132 5.89 8.44 16.20
C VAL A 132 6.36 9.29 17.40
N ALA A 133 6.16 10.61 17.37
CA ALA A 133 6.49 11.49 18.49
C ALA A 133 5.63 11.21 19.73
N VAL A 134 4.36 10.85 19.55
CA VAL A 134 3.46 10.40 20.62
C VAL A 134 3.98 9.11 21.23
N ALA A 135 4.22 8.06 20.43
CA ALA A 135 4.73 6.78 20.93
C ALA A 135 6.07 6.91 21.69
N ASN A 136 6.98 7.75 21.20
CA ASN A 136 8.24 8.05 21.91
C ASN A 136 7.96 8.71 23.27
N THR A 137 7.00 9.63 23.33
CA THR A 137 6.62 10.36 24.55
C THR A 137 5.90 9.49 25.57
N GLU A 138 5.11 8.54 25.10
CA GLU A 138 4.24 7.69 25.92
C GLU A 138 5.00 6.52 26.56
N SER A 139 5.74 5.75 25.77
CA SER A 139 6.38 4.51 26.25
C SER A 139 7.85 4.38 25.90
N HIS A 140 8.41 5.36 25.18
CA HIS A 140 9.66 5.18 24.44
C HIS A 140 9.62 3.91 23.58
N PHE A 141 8.51 3.69 22.85
CA PHE A 141 8.31 2.54 21.96
C PHE A 141 8.27 1.16 22.64
N ARG A 142 8.05 1.10 23.96
CA ARG A 142 7.99 -0.16 24.72
C ARG A 142 6.59 -0.79 24.62
N PRO A 143 6.42 -1.96 23.99
CA PRO A 143 5.10 -2.61 23.86
C PRO A 143 4.54 -3.09 25.21
N GLU A 144 5.40 -3.64 26.07
CA GLU A 144 5.03 -4.12 27.40
C GLU A 144 4.75 -2.99 28.43
N ALA A 145 4.79 -1.73 28.01
CA ALA A 145 4.63 -0.61 28.92
C ALA A 145 3.23 -0.58 29.54
N ARG A 146 3.19 -0.41 30.87
CA ARG A 146 1.95 -0.28 31.65
C ARG A 146 2.12 0.80 32.70
N SER A 147 1.27 1.83 32.66
CA SER A 147 1.30 2.90 33.66
C SER A 147 0.52 2.50 34.93
N PRO A 148 0.79 3.16 36.08
CA PRO A 148 -0.01 2.97 37.30
C PRO A 148 -1.51 3.24 37.14
N ALA A 149 -1.88 4.08 36.16
CA ALA A 149 -3.29 4.40 35.88
C ALA A 149 -4.00 3.35 35.01
N GLY A 150 -3.26 2.39 34.45
CA GLY A 150 -3.76 1.36 33.53
C GLY A 150 -3.66 1.74 32.05
N ALA A 151 -2.74 2.64 31.68
CA ALA A 151 -2.44 2.88 30.26
C ALA A 151 -1.50 1.78 29.76
N ALA A 152 -1.79 1.16 28.62
CA ALA A 152 -1.05 0.00 28.12
C ALA A 152 -0.50 0.22 26.70
N GLY A 153 0.62 -0.43 26.40
CA GLY A 153 1.15 -0.51 25.04
C GLY A 153 2.08 0.61 24.63
N VAL A 154 2.52 0.52 23.36
CA VAL A 154 3.41 1.48 22.70
C VAL A 154 2.90 2.93 22.77
N MET A 155 1.59 3.12 22.64
CA MET A 155 0.96 4.46 22.65
C MET A 155 0.16 4.76 23.93
N GLN A 156 0.35 3.96 24.99
CA GLN A 156 -0.28 4.13 26.32
C GLN A 156 -1.79 4.42 26.25
N VAL A 157 -2.54 3.44 25.74
CA VAL A 157 -4.00 3.54 25.61
C VAL A 157 -4.70 3.06 26.88
N MET A 158 -5.71 3.80 27.32
CA MET A 158 -6.53 3.48 28.49
C MET A 158 -7.70 2.58 28.10
N TRP A 159 -7.53 1.26 28.26
CA TRP A 159 -8.57 0.27 27.92
C TRP A 159 -9.92 0.58 28.56
N LYS A 160 -9.92 0.85 29.87
CA LYS A 160 -11.13 1.18 30.66
C LYS A 160 -11.97 2.34 30.11
N VAL A 161 -11.36 3.23 29.33
CA VAL A 161 -12.03 4.41 28.74
C VAL A 161 -12.53 4.13 27.32
N HIS A 162 -11.85 3.24 26.60
CA HIS A 162 -12.00 3.11 25.15
C HIS A 162 -12.42 1.72 24.67
N ALA A 163 -12.60 0.74 25.56
CA ALA A 163 -12.89 -0.66 25.23
C ALA A 163 -13.95 -0.82 24.12
N GLY A 164 -15.13 -0.21 24.25
CA GLY A 164 -16.19 -0.35 23.24
C GLY A 164 -15.80 0.15 21.85
N LEU A 165 -15.01 1.23 21.76
CA LEU A 165 -14.49 1.72 20.47
C LEU A 165 -13.42 0.78 19.92
N LEU A 166 -12.53 0.28 20.77
CA LEU A 166 -11.42 -0.60 20.40
C LEU A 166 -11.93 -1.96 19.89
N GLN A 167 -12.92 -2.54 20.59
CA GLN A 167 -13.58 -3.78 20.22
C GLN A 167 -14.28 -3.67 18.86
N ALA A 168 -14.97 -2.55 18.61
CA ALA A 168 -15.57 -2.27 17.30
C ALA A 168 -14.54 -2.14 16.16
N ASN A 169 -13.24 -2.06 16.48
CA ASN A 169 -12.14 -1.92 15.51
C ASN A 169 -11.16 -3.12 15.53
N GLY A 170 -11.55 -4.25 16.13
CA GLY A 170 -10.75 -5.48 16.06
C GLY A 170 -9.81 -5.72 17.25
N ILE A 171 -9.81 -4.85 18.26
CA ILE A 171 -8.96 -4.96 19.47
C ILE A 171 -9.85 -5.40 20.62
N MET A 172 -9.76 -6.67 21.00
CA MET A 172 -10.78 -7.38 21.77
C MET A 172 -10.54 -7.31 23.27
N THR A 173 -9.28 -7.26 23.68
CA THR A 173 -8.85 -7.26 25.09
C THR A 173 -7.86 -6.14 25.39
N GLU A 174 -7.59 -5.93 26.69
CA GLU A 174 -6.54 -5.01 27.11
C GLU A 174 -5.15 -5.54 26.76
N GLU A 175 -4.96 -6.86 26.82
CA GLU A 175 -3.71 -7.53 26.47
C GLU A 175 -3.31 -7.28 25.02
N ASP A 176 -4.27 -7.14 24.12
CA ASP A 176 -4.02 -6.78 22.72
C ASP A 176 -3.27 -5.44 22.59
N LEU A 177 -3.36 -4.53 23.56
CA LEU A 177 -2.61 -3.26 23.52
C LEU A 177 -1.10 -3.45 23.68
N HIS A 178 -0.65 -4.59 24.22
CA HIS A 178 0.77 -4.93 24.34
C HIS A 178 1.36 -5.48 23.04
N ASP A 179 0.52 -5.94 22.11
CA ASP A 179 0.99 -6.21 20.75
C ASP A 179 1.42 -4.89 20.08
N PRO A 180 2.63 -4.80 19.50
CA PRO A 180 3.13 -3.55 18.94
C PRO A 180 2.26 -2.99 17.81
N GLU A 181 1.66 -3.85 16.98
CA GLU A 181 0.80 -3.41 15.88
C GLU A 181 -0.53 -2.90 16.43
N MET A 182 -1.20 -3.68 17.29
CA MET A 182 -2.51 -3.35 17.83
C MET A 182 -2.45 -2.14 18.79
N GLY A 183 -1.39 -2.01 19.60
CA GLY A 183 -1.16 -0.83 20.44
C GLY A 183 -1.00 0.46 19.63
N ILE A 184 -0.29 0.40 18.48
CA ILE A 184 -0.16 1.53 17.56
C ILE A 184 -1.48 1.80 16.83
N ALA A 185 -2.21 0.75 16.44
CA ALA A 185 -3.53 0.87 15.83
C ALA A 185 -4.51 1.62 16.74
N ALA A 186 -4.55 1.23 18.03
CA ALA A 186 -5.39 1.82 19.06
C ALA A 186 -5.07 3.30 19.26
N GLY A 187 -3.79 3.63 19.50
CA GLY A 187 -3.37 5.01 19.73
C GLY A 187 -3.60 5.90 18.53
N SER A 188 -3.31 5.41 17.31
CA SER A 188 -3.53 6.16 16.07
C SER A 188 -5.02 6.43 15.80
N LEU A 189 -5.89 5.45 16.07
CA LEU A 189 -7.34 5.61 15.99
C LEU A 189 -7.84 6.71 16.93
N LEU A 190 -7.42 6.66 18.20
CA LEU A 190 -7.84 7.65 19.20
C LEU A 190 -7.33 9.05 18.86
N LEU A 191 -6.06 9.17 18.46
CA LEU A 191 -5.46 10.44 18.08
C LEU A 191 -6.17 11.05 16.87
N SER A 192 -6.46 10.25 15.84
CA SER A 192 -7.24 10.70 14.67
C SER A 192 -8.60 11.26 15.06
N ARG A 193 -9.32 10.57 15.95
CA ARG A 193 -10.62 11.04 16.45
C ARG A 193 -10.51 12.37 17.17
N TYR A 194 -9.49 12.56 18.01
CA TYR A 194 -9.28 13.83 18.70
C TYR A 194 -8.86 14.94 17.74
N LEU A 195 -7.98 14.66 16.78
CA LEU A 195 -7.61 15.65 15.75
C LEU A 195 -8.84 16.12 14.98
N LYS A 196 -9.71 15.19 14.57
CA LYS A 196 -10.98 15.50 13.89
C LYS A 196 -11.96 16.28 14.77
N ALA A 197 -12.07 15.93 16.06
CA ALA A 197 -13.02 16.55 16.96
C ALA A 197 -12.63 17.97 17.38
N TYR A 198 -11.33 18.24 17.55
CA TYR A 198 -10.85 19.52 18.06
C TYR A 198 -10.37 20.48 16.97
N GLY A 199 -9.95 19.98 15.80
CA GLY A 199 -9.41 20.80 14.70
C GLY A 199 -8.06 21.47 15.00
N ASP A 200 -7.62 21.48 16.26
CA ASP A 200 -6.32 21.96 16.72
C ASP A 200 -5.50 20.80 17.30
N THR A 201 -4.28 20.64 16.80
CA THR A 201 -3.37 19.56 17.21
C THR A 201 -3.03 19.61 18.69
N LYS A 202 -2.82 20.81 19.24
CA LYS A 202 -2.43 20.97 20.65
C LYS A 202 -3.59 20.59 21.58
N ALA A 203 -4.81 21.00 21.27
CA ALA A 203 -6.02 20.62 22.00
C ALA A 203 -6.29 19.12 21.91
N ALA A 204 -6.16 18.53 20.71
CA ALA A 204 -6.32 17.09 20.49
C ALA A 204 -5.32 16.27 21.32
N LEU A 205 -4.05 16.67 21.34
CA LEU A 205 -3.01 16.06 22.15
C LEU A 205 -3.29 16.21 23.66
N GLY A 206 -3.79 17.37 24.10
CA GLY A 206 -4.24 17.56 25.48
C GLY A 206 -5.34 16.57 25.88
N ARG A 207 -6.30 16.33 24.98
CA ARG A 207 -7.36 15.34 25.20
C ARG A 207 -6.85 13.90 25.21
N TYR A 208 -5.89 13.59 24.34
CA TYR A 208 -5.23 12.28 24.28
C TYR A 208 -4.50 11.97 25.60
N TYR A 209 -3.73 12.93 26.10
CA TYR A 209 -3.00 12.82 27.36
C TYR A 209 -3.90 12.80 28.59
N GLY A 210 -5.08 13.42 28.53
CA GLY A 210 -5.97 13.55 29.68
C GLY A 210 -5.48 14.59 30.71
N GLY A 211 -4.73 15.60 30.26
CA GLY A 211 -4.16 16.63 31.13
C GLY A 211 -3.85 17.94 30.40
N SER A 212 -2.93 18.73 30.93
CA SER A 212 -2.58 20.04 30.36
C SER A 212 -2.03 19.92 28.94
N ALA A 213 -2.77 20.46 27.96
CA ALA A 213 -2.38 20.51 26.56
C ALA A 213 -1.02 21.18 26.34
N THR A 214 -0.70 22.24 27.10
CA THR A 214 0.59 22.94 26.99
C THR A 214 1.75 22.08 27.49
N VAL A 215 1.60 21.41 28.63
CA VAL A 215 2.65 20.53 29.17
C VAL A 215 2.93 19.38 28.20
N TYR A 216 1.88 18.76 27.69
CA TYR A 216 2.01 17.63 26.79
C TYR A 216 2.57 18.03 25.42
N TRP A 217 2.12 19.16 24.86
CA TRP A 217 2.70 19.72 23.64
C TRP A 217 4.21 19.95 23.75
N ASN A 218 4.69 20.47 24.88
CA ASN A 218 6.13 20.69 25.07
C ASN A 218 6.94 19.38 25.11
N ARG A 219 6.34 18.27 25.54
CA ARG A 219 6.97 16.94 25.47
C ARG A 219 6.99 16.44 24.02
N ILE A 220 5.85 16.52 23.33
CA ILE A 220 5.68 16.07 21.95
C ILE A 220 6.56 16.85 20.99
N SER A 221 6.62 18.18 21.10
CA SER A 221 7.38 19.03 20.18
C SER A 221 8.88 18.72 20.16
N ARG A 222 9.46 18.35 21.31
CA ARG A 222 10.84 17.87 21.40
C ARG A 222 11.05 16.57 20.62
N ASN A 223 10.16 15.60 20.80
CA ASN A 223 10.25 14.33 20.08
C ASN A 223 9.92 14.48 18.59
N LEU A 224 9.02 15.40 18.23
CA LEU A 224 8.72 15.75 16.84
C LEU A 224 9.97 16.32 16.13
N ALA A 225 10.72 17.20 16.81
CA ALA A 225 11.98 17.71 16.29
C ALA A 225 13.00 16.59 16.04
N LYS A 226 13.10 15.60 16.95
CA LYS A 226 13.97 14.43 16.74
C LYS A 226 13.58 13.63 15.51
N VAL A 227 12.28 13.34 15.33
CA VAL A 227 11.78 12.56 14.18
C VAL A 227 12.09 13.29 12.87
N LYS A 228 11.85 14.61 12.82
CA LYS A 228 12.15 15.45 11.65
C LYS A 228 13.65 15.49 11.34
N ASN A 229 14.49 15.64 12.37
CA ASN A 229 15.94 15.69 12.22
C ASN A 229 16.54 14.35 11.75
N ALA A 230 15.94 13.24 12.19
CA ALA A 230 16.37 11.91 11.78
C ALA A 230 16.02 11.60 10.31
N LYS A 231 15.30 12.49 9.60
CA LYS A 231 14.87 12.32 8.20
C LYS A 231 14.19 10.98 7.94
N VAL A 232 13.47 10.49 8.95
CA VAL A 232 12.75 9.22 8.93
C VAL A 232 11.58 9.27 7.95
N VAL A 233 11.10 10.48 7.65
CA VAL A 233 10.03 10.74 6.70
C VAL A 233 10.67 11.37 5.46
N ALA A 234 10.79 10.60 4.37
CA ALA A 234 10.86 11.21 3.05
C ALA A 234 9.50 11.90 2.83
N ALA A 235 9.51 13.18 2.46
CA ALA A 235 8.29 13.85 2.03
C ALA A 235 7.76 13.08 0.81
N PHE A 236 6.61 12.42 0.97
CA PHE A 236 5.84 11.84 -0.12
C PHE A 236 4.87 12.89 -0.67
#